data_AF-A0A938RHL7-F1
#
_entry.id   AF-A0A938RHL7-F1
#
_cell.length_a   1.000
_cell.length_b   1.000
_cell.length_c   1.000
_cell.angle_alpha   90.00
_cell.angle_beta   90.00
_cell.angle_gamma   90.00
#
_symmetry.space_group_name_H-M   'P 1'
#
loop_
_entity.id
_entity.type
_entity.pdbx_description
1 polymer ?
#
loop_
_entity_poly.entity_id
_entity_poly.type
_entity_poly.pdbx_seq_one_letter_code
_entity_poly.pdbx_strand_id
1 'polypeptide(L)'
;MNVIRAFAVVVSIVCVLQAGPAAAAIVGKVAGEMIEATIKKAARRSGVEMIEAGAQRSARATLERLVKTYGDDVLSVADDAGFELLEAVPRYGDDVIRLAMKASPQARRAFALNVSEMLPLARRVGVEALELEAKTPGLATRAFRVVGDDAGRAIARSVPADDIPRLIKYAEKADRPATKKLLLEAYKKEGKSLFERIPPSLVIATGLSASMLYGTHSATKPLRAVGAAIEKNNDIAETAVRQFSAWGTSAAVFIVVLLLWRFGLMPWHRKAKVKVREDAPAAGAGSAPAR
;
A
#
# COMPACT_ATOMS: atom_id res chain seq x y z
N MET A 1 33.69 68.30 5.29
CA MET A 1 33.36 67.03 4.60
C MET A 1 32.22 66.23 5.25
N ASN A 2 31.89 66.44 6.54
CA ASN A 2 30.83 65.69 7.23
C ASN A 2 29.39 66.14 6.90
N VAL A 3 29.19 67.42 6.53
CA VAL A 3 27.85 67.97 6.25
C VAL A 3 27.26 67.41 4.93
N ILE A 4 28.09 67.22 3.90
CA ILE A 4 27.65 66.69 2.60
C ILE A 4 27.26 65.20 2.70
N ARG A 5 27.97 64.41 3.53
CA ARG A 5 27.62 63.00 3.78
C ARG A 5 26.34 62.87 4.60
N ALA A 6 26.12 63.74 5.58
CA ALA A 6 24.87 63.76 6.36
C ALA A 6 23.66 64.10 5.47
N PHE A 7 23.81 65.07 4.56
CA PHE A 7 22.73 65.47 3.65
C PHE A 7 22.36 64.37 2.64
N ALA A 8 23.35 63.67 2.08
CA ALA A 8 23.11 62.56 1.16
C ALA A 8 22.37 61.38 1.82
N VAL A 9 22.68 61.06 3.08
CA VAL A 9 21.99 59.98 3.82
C VAL A 9 20.54 60.36 4.12
N VAL A 10 20.27 61.61 4.51
CA VAL A 10 18.89 62.08 4.78
C VAL A 10 18.05 62.09 3.50
N VAL A 11 18.62 62.52 2.36
CA VAL A 11 17.90 62.51 1.07
C VAL A 11 17.63 61.08 0.58
N SER A 12 18.57 60.13 0.74
CA SER A 12 18.32 58.72 0.41
C SER A 12 17.23 58.09 1.28
N ILE A 13 17.18 58.39 2.59
CA ILE A 13 16.14 57.88 3.48
C ILE A 13 14.76 58.45 3.10
N VAL A 14 14.68 59.75 2.78
CA VAL A 14 13.42 60.39 2.36
C VAL A 14 12.93 59.86 1.01
N CYS A 15 13.81 59.60 0.04
CA CYS A 15 13.43 58.99 -1.24
C CYS A 15 12.91 57.54 -1.09
N VAL A 16 13.47 56.75 -0.18
CA VAL A 16 12.97 55.39 0.09
C VAL A 16 11.62 55.41 0.80
N LEU A 17 11.39 56.39 1.70
CA LEU A 17 10.11 56.56 2.39
C LEU A 17 8.97 57.06 1.48
N GLN A 18 9.26 57.82 0.42
CA GLN A 18 8.23 58.30 -0.51
C GLN A 18 7.92 57.36 -1.69
N ALA A 19 8.77 56.36 -1.97
CA ALA A 19 8.48 55.34 -2.97
C ALA A 19 7.54 54.21 -2.47
N GLY A 20 7.32 54.11 -1.15
CA GLY A 20 6.53 53.05 -0.51
C GLY A 20 5.07 52.92 -0.97
N PRO A 21 4.26 53.98 -1.04
CA PRO A 21 2.82 53.83 -1.32
C PRO A 21 2.51 53.51 -2.79
N ALA A 22 3.29 54.04 -3.74
CA ALA A 22 3.10 53.77 -5.16
C ALA A 22 3.51 52.32 -5.53
N ALA A 23 4.60 51.82 -4.96
CA ALA A 23 5.01 50.43 -5.14
C ALA A 23 4.00 49.46 -4.50
N ALA A 24 3.44 49.78 -3.34
CA ALA A 24 2.43 48.95 -2.67
C ALA A 24 1.12 48.84 -3.48
N ALA A 25 0.69 49.92 -4.14
CA ALA A 25 -0.52 49.91 -4.98
C ALA A 25 -0.35 49.03 -6.24
N ILE A 26 0.82 49.07 -6.88
CA ILE A 26 1.12 48.25 -8.06
C ILE A 26 1.19 46.76 -7.68
N VAL A 27 1.86 46.44 -6.57
CA VAL A 27 1.95 45.06 -6.07
C VAL A 27 0.57 44.50 -5.70
N GLY A 28 -0.29 45.32 -5.08
CA GLY A 28 -1.66 44.92 -4.71
C GLY A 28 -2.55 44.58 -5.91
N LYS A 29 -2.46 45.36 -7.00
CA LYS A 29 -3.26 45.12 -8.21
C LYS A 29 -2.83 43.83 -8.92
N VAL A 30 -1.52 43.61 -9.08
CA VAL A 30 -0.99 42.39 -9.71
C VAL A 30 -1.35 41.14 -8.88
N ALA A 31 -1.26 41.22 -7.55
CA ALA A 31 -1.67 40.11 -6.68
C ALA A 31 -3.17 39.79 -6.80
N GLY A 32 -4.02 40.81 -6.89
CA GLY A 32 -5.46 40.63 -7.08
C GLY A 32 -5.81 39.92 -8.39
N GLU A 33 -5.18 40.31 -9.50
CA GLU A 33 -5.38 39.68 -10.81
C GLU A 33 -4.92 38.22 -10.82
N MET A 34 -3.78 37.90 -10.19
CA MET A 34 -3.31 36.51 -10.04
C MET A 34 -4.28 35.65 -9.24
N ILE A 35 -4.82 36.18 -8.14
CA ILE A 35 -5.80 35.49 -7.29
C ILE A 35 -7.08 35.19 -8.07
N GLU A 36 -7.62 36.18 -8.80
CA GLU A 36 -8.80 35.98 -9.63
C GLU A 36 -8.57 34.96 -10.74
N ALA A 37 -7.40 35.01 -11.39
CA ALA A 37 -7.01 34.04 -12.42
C ALA A 37 -6.91 32.63 -11.85
N THR A 38 -6.30 32.46 -10.67
CA THR A 38 -6.19 31.17 -9.98
C THR A 38 -7.57 30.63 -9.59
N ILE A 39 -8.47 31.46 -9.04
CA ILE A 39 -9.83 31.02 -8.71
C ILE A 39 -10.57 30.54 -9.95
N LYS A 40 -10.45 31.27 -11.07
CA LYS A 40 -11.10 30.89 -12.33
C LYS A 40 -10.53 29.58 -12.89
N LYS A 41 -9.21 29.37 -12.81
CA LYS A 41 -8.59 28.10 -13.21
C LYS A 41 -9.02 26.94 -12.30
N ALA A 42 -8.98 27.16 -10.99
CA ALA A 42 -9.39 26.18 -9.98
C ALA A 42 -10.85 25.75 -10.20
N ALA A 43 -11.77 26.69 -10.46
CA ALA A 43 -13.16 26.39 -10.77
C ALA A 43 -13.34 25.59 -12.06
N ARG A 44 -12.61 25.94 -13.13
CA ARG A 44 -12.61 25.15 -14.37
C ARG A 44 -12.14 23.73 -14.14
N ARG A 45 -11.11 23.53 -13.31
CA ARG A 45 -10.62 22.19 -12.94
C ARG A 45 -11.63 21.39 -12.11
N SER A 46 -12.47 22.08 -11.35
CA SER A 46 -13.62 21.49 -10.64
C SER A 46 -14.84 21.24 -11.54
N GLY A 47 -14.78 21.59 -12.83
CA GLY A 47 -15.92 21.50 -13.74
C GLY A 47 -17.00 22.54 -13.49
N VAL A 48 -16.70 23.61 -12.74
CA VAL A 48 -17.62 24.70 -12.43
C VAL A 48 -17.42 25.81 -13.46
N GLU A 49 -18.38 25.97 -14.37
CA GLU A 49 -18.34 27.01 -15.41
C GLU A 49 -18.65 28.41 -14.87
N MET A 50 -19.59 28.50 -13.92
CA MET A 50 -19.98 29.74 -13.26
C MET A 50 -19.95 29.56 -11.74
N ILE A 51 -19.09 30.32 -11.09
CA ILE A 51 -19.03 30.38 -9.63
C ILE A 51 -20.06 31.43 -9.17
N GLU A 52 -20.89 31.07 -8.20
CA GLU A 52 -21.76 32.05 -7.56
C GLU A 52 -20.94 33.21 -6.97
N ALA A 53 -21.44 34.45 -7.09
CA ALA A 53 -20.71 35.62 -6.63
C ALA A 53 -20.32 35.54 -5.13
N GLY A 54 -21.14 34.89 -4.30
CA GLY A 54 -20.84 34.63 -2.89
C GLY A 54 -19.66 33.66 -2.70
N ALA A 55 -19.68 32.52 -3.41
CA ALA A 55 -18.60 31.54 -3.37
C ALA A 55 -17.29 32.12 -3.92
N GLN A 56 -17.34 32.91 -4.99
CA GLN A 56 -16.18 33.59 -5.54
C GLN A 56 -15.55 34.58 -4.55
N ARG A 57 -16.36 35.38 -3.86
CA ARG A 57 -15.88 36.31 -2.82
C ARG A 57 -15.25 35.58 -1.65
N SER A 58 -15.88 34.49 -1.19
CA SER A 58 -15.35 33.65 -0.11
C SER A 58 -14.02 33.01 -0.49
N ALA A 59 -13.92 32.45 -1.70
CA ALA A 59 -12.70 31.87 -2.23
C ALA A 59 -11.58 32.92 -2.38
N ARG A 60 -11.92 34.13 -2.84
CA ARG A 60 -10.98 35.27 -2.91
C ARG A 60 -10.44 35.66 -1.55
N ALA A 61 -11.31 35.89 -0.57
CA ALA A 61 -10.89 36.24 0.78
C ALA A 61 -10.01 35.14 1.40
N THR A 62 -10.36 33.88 1.17
CA THR A 62 -9.58 32.73 1.63
C THR A 62 -8.20 32.71 0.96
N LEU A 63 -8.13 32.85 -0.36
CA LEU A 63 -6.87 32.82 -1.10
C LEU A 63 -5.98 34.02 -0.77
N GLU A 64 -6.54 35.22 -0.65
CA GLU A 64 -5.81 36.42 -0.19
C GLU A 64 -5.19 36.22 1.20
N ARG A 65 -5.94 35.63 2.14
CA ARG A 65 -5.43 35.29 3.46
C ARG A 65 -4.29 34.29 3.38
N LEU A 66 -4.45 33.25 2.57
CA LEU A 66 -3.44 32.20 2.44
C LEU A 66 -2.17 32.72 1.76
N VAL A 67 -2.27 33.56 0.72
CA VAL A 67 -1.10 34.20 0.09
C VAL A 67 -0.33 35.06 1.09
N LYS A 68 -1.04 35.81 1.95
CA LYS A 68 -0.39 36.59 3.02
C LYS A 68 0.33 35.71 4.05
N THR A 69 -0.15 34.50 4.28
CA THR A 69 0.35 33.61 5.35
C THR A 69 1.46 32.68 4.85
N TYR A 70 1.32 32.14 3.64
CA TYR A 70 2.16 31.08 3.09
C TYR A 70 2.91 31.48 1.80
N GLY A 71 2.65 32.68 1.26
CA GLY A 71 3.25 33.14 0.02
C GLY A 71 2.47 32.75 -1.23
N ASP A 72 3.07 33.03 -2.38
CA ASP A 72 2.53 32.78 -3.72
C ASP A 72 2.44 31.29 -4.08
N ASP A 73 3.20 30.42 -3.40
CA ASP A 73 3.13 28.96 -3.57
C ASP A 73 1.71 28.41 -3.46
N VAL A 74 0.85 29.01 -2.62
CA VAL A 74 -0.54 28.57 -2.45
C VAL A 74 -1.35 28.73 -3.74
N LEU A 75 -1.00 29.68 -4.61
CA LEU A 75 -1.68 29.86 -5.88
C LEU A 75 -1.54 28.60 -6.75
N SER A 76 -0.35 27.99 -6.78
CA SER A 76 -0.11 26.72 -7.50
C SER A 76 -0.88 25.55 -6.87
N VAL A 77 -0.94 25.51 -5.53
CA VAL A 77 -1.66 24.47 -4.80
C VAL A 77 -3.16 24.54 -5.07
N ALA A 78 -3.73 25.75 -5.09
CA ALA A 78 -5.13 25.97 -5.42
C ALA A 78 -5.43 25.62 -6.89
N ASP A 79 -4.51 25.94 -7.82
CA ASP A 79 -4.64 25.58 -9.25
C ASP A 79 -4.63 24.06 -9.46
N ASP A 80 -3.76 23.32 -8.75
CA ASP A 80 -3.71 21.86 -8.84
C ASP A 80 -4.90 21.18 -8.17
N ALA A 81 -5.27 21.64 -6.97
CA ALA A 81 -6.29 21.01 -6.15
C ALA A 81 -7.72 21.29 -6.64
N GLY A 82 -7.94 22.48 -7.22
CA GLY A 82 -9.25 22.95 -7.64
C GLY A 82 -9.99 23.75 -6.55
N PHE A 83 -11.21 24.19 -6.90
CA PHE A 83 -12.03 25.07 -6.07
C PHE A 83 -12.45 24.42 -4.74
N GLU A 84 -12.60 23.10 -4.73
CA GLU A 84 -12.98 22.29 -3.56
C GLU A 84 -11.98 22.47 -2.40
N LEU A 85 -10.69 22.70 -2.71
CA LEU A 85 -9.70 23.00 -1.68
C LEU A 85 -9.99 24.33 -0.98
N LEU A 86 -10.35 25.37 -1.74
CA LEU A 86 -10.66 26.69 -1.18
C LEU A 86 -11.93 26.66 -0.33
N GLU A 87 -12.92 25.83 -0.69
CA GLU A 87 -14.12 25.61 0.12
C GLU A 87 -13.85 24.81 1.39
N ALA A 88 -12.85 23.93 1.36
CA ALA A 88 -12.47 23.10 2.50
C ALA A 88 -11.79 23.91 3.60
N VAL A 89 -11.01 24.95 3.25
CA VAL A 89 -10.22 25.72 4.22
C VAL A 89 -11.07 26.38 5.32
N PRO A 90 -12.19 27.08 5.02
CA PRO A 90 -13.05 27.63 6.07
C PRO A 90 -13.62 26.58 7.02
N ARG A 91 -13.80 25.33 6.57
CA ARG A 91 -14.41 24.24 7.35
C ARG A 91 -13.39 23.49 8.21
N TYR A 92 -12.22 23.22 7.66
CA TYR A 92 -11.23 22.34 8.27
C TYR A 92 -9.96 23.05 8.75
N GLY A 93 -9.84 24.34 8.45
CA GLY A 93 -8.71 25.18 8.83
C GLY A 93 -7.50 25.05 7.91
N ASP A 94 -6.42 25.73 8.30
CA ASP A 94 -5.20 25.86 7.50
C ASP A 94 -4.39 24.56 7.37
N ASP A 95 -4.68 23.55 8.20
CA ASP A 95 -4.08 22.21 8.12
C ASP A 95 -4.21 21.61 6.73
N VAL A 96 -5.35 21.83 6.07
CA VAL A 96 -5.62 21.35 4.72
C VAL A 96 -4.59 21.92 3.74
N ILE A 97 -4.27 23.22 3.83
CA ILE A 97 -3.27 23.85 2.98
C ILE A 97 -1.87 23.35 3.30
N ARG A 98 -1.52 23.25 4.58
CA ARG A 98 -0.19 22.76 5.00
C ARG A 98 0.10 21.34 4.50
N LEU A 99 -0.91 20.49 4.47
CA LEU A 99 -0.81 19.14 3.91
C LEU A 99 -0.76 19.16 2.37
N ALA A 100 -1.63 19.93 1.74
CA ALA A 100 -1.69 20.05 0.28
C ALA A 100 -0.39 20.61 -0.33
N MET A 101 0.24 21.61 0.31
CA MET A 101 1.52 22.18 -0.14
C MET A 101 2.63 21.13 -0.26
N LYS A 102 2.63 20.13 0.62
CA LYS A 102 3.65 19.06 0.64
C LYS A 102 3.33 17.89 -0.29
N ALA A 103 2.10 17.82 -0.78
CA ALA A 103 1.62 16.73 -1.63
C ALA A 103 1.88 17.01 -3.12
N SER A 104 1.97 15.96 -3.92
CA SER A 104 2.05 16.04 -5.38
C SER A 104 0.77 16.66 -5.98
N PRO A 105 0.80 17.21 -7.21
CA PRO A 105 -0.39 17.77 -7.85
C PRO A 105 -1.59 16.80 -7.91
N GLN A 106 -1.33 15.52 -8.17
CA GLN A 106 -2.37 14.49 -8.20
C GLN A 106 -2.95 14.23 -6.80
N ALA A 107 -2.08 14.19 -5.78
CA ALA A 107 -2.46 14.05 -4.37
C ALA A 107 -3.24 15.26 -3.84
N ARG A 108 -2.88 16.47 -4.26
CA ARG A 108 -3.65 17.71 -3.96
C ARG A 108 -5.08 17.60 -4.47
N ARG A 109 -5.27 17.16 -5.71
CA ARG A 109 -6.61 16.99 -6.30
C ARG A 109 -7.42 15.93 -5.58
N ALA A 110 -6.83 14.74 -5.39
CA ALA A 110 -7.50 13.65 -4.69
C ALA A 110 -7.87 14.04 -3.24
N PHE A 111 -6.97 14.75 -2.57
CA PHE A 111 -7.21 15.27 -1.23
C PHE A 111 -8.36 16.28 -1.19
N ALA A 112 -8.39 17.25 -2.11
CA ALA A 112 -9.44 18.27 -2.19
C ALA A 112 -10.84 17.67 -2.41
N LEU A 113 -10.95 16.58 -3.17
CA LEU A 113 -12.21 15.88 -3.40
C LEU A 113 -12.72 15.13 -2.16
N ASN A 114 -11.81 14.64 -1.31
CA ASN A 114 -12.13 13.75 -0.18
C ASN A 114 -11.61 14.28 1.17
N VAL A 115 -11.60 15.61 1.39
CA VAL A 115 -10.95 16.23 2.57
C VAL A 115 -11.47 15.68 3.90
N SER A 116 -12.78 15.47 4.03
CA SER A 116 -13.41 14.95 5.25
C SER A 116 -12.83 13.60 5.69
N GLU A 117 -12.65 12.68 4.74
CA GLU A 117 -12.17 11.33 4.99
C GLU A 117 -10.64 11.28 5.09
N MET A 118 -9.95 12.07 4.26
CA MET A 118 -8.51 12.03 4.14
C MET A 118 -7.79 12.86 5.19
N LEU A 119 -8.38 13.93 5.72
CA LEU A 119 -7.72 14.81 6.68
C LEU A 119 -7.29 14.10 7.98
N PRO A 120 -8.13 13.28 8.64
CA PRO A 120 -7.70 12.52 9.82
C PRO A 120 -6.55 11.55 9.49
N LEU A 121 -6.61 10.90 8.33
CA LEU A 121 -5.59 9.96 7.88
C LEU A 121 -4.27 10.67 7.57
N ALA A 122 -4.32 11.81 6.89
CA ALA A 122 -3.17 12.65 6.55
C ALA A 122 -2.53 13.28 7.80
N ARG A 123 -3.32 13.64 8.82
CA ARG A 123 -2.78 14.07 10.13
C ARG A 123 -2.03 12.94 10.84
N ARG A 124 -2.54 11.71 10.78
CA ARG A 124 -1.92 10.55 11.44
C ARG A 124 -0.67 10.07 10.72
N VAL A 125 -0.75 9.95 9.40
CA VAL A 125 0.27 9.27 8.59
C VAL A 125 1.22 10.26 7.91
N GLY A 126 0.70 11.39 7.43
CA GLY A 126 1.42 12.35 6.62
C GLY A 126 0.95 12.38 5.16
N VAL A 127 1.82 12.92 4.30
CA VAL A 127 1.59 13.12 2.86
C VAL A 127 1.44 11.79 2.13
N GLU A 128 2.05 10.71 2.64
CA GLU A 128 1.96 9.36 2.07
C GLU A 128 0.52 8.86 1.97
N ALA A 129 -0.37 9.28 2.87
CA ALA A 129 -1.78 8.97 2.75
C ALA A 129 -2.41 9.61 1.50
N LEU A 130 -2.05 10.86 1.21
CA LEU A 130 -2.54 11.61 0.06
C LEU A 130 -1.96 11.05 -1.25
N GLU A 131 -0.67 10.69 -1.26
CA GLU A 131 -0.04 10.05 -2.43
C GLU A 131 -0.66 8.69 -2.73
N LEU A 132 -1.00 7.92 -1.69
CA LEU A 132 -1.67 6.64 -1.87
C LEU A 132 -3.08 6.82 -2.45
N GLU A 133 -3.80 7.83 -1.99
CA GLU A 133 -5.13 8.17 -2.49
C GLU A 133 -5.09 8.65 -3.95
N ALA A 134 -4.07 9.41 -4.34
CA ALA A 134 -3.86 9.78 -5.75
C ALA A 134 -3.56 8.57 -6.65
N LYS A 135 -2.72 7.64 -6.17
CA LYS A 135 -2.39 6.42 -6.92
C LYS A 135 -3.59 5.49 -7.07
N THR A 136 -4.40 5.37 -6.02
CA THR A 136 -5.52 4.44 -6.02
C THR A 136 -6.69 5.01 -5.20
N PRO A 137 -7.54 5.84 -5.82
CA PRO A 137 -8.65 6.52 -5.15
C PRO A 137 -9.56 5.56 -4.38
N GLY A 138 -9.94 5.95 -3.17
CA GLY A 138 -10.81 5.20 -2.25
C GLY A 138 -10.12 4.03 -1.53
N LEU A 139 -8.84 3.75 -1.77
CA LEU A 139 -8.13 2.66 -1.10
C LEU A 139 -7.17 3.10 0.00
N ALA A 140 -6.85 4.39 0.16
CA ALA A 140 -5.85 4.81 1.14
C ALA A 140 -6.25 4.39 2.57
N THR A 141 -7.44 4.79 3.03
CA THR A 141 -7.96 4.42 4.36
C THR A 141 -7.96 2.90 4.59
N ARG A 142 -8.36 2.14 3.56
CA ARG A 142 -8.38 0.67 3.61
C ARG A 142 -6.96 0.10 3.73
N ALA A 143 -6.02 0.60 2.94
CA ALA A 143 -4.63 0.16 2.97
C ALA A 143 -4.02 0.35 4.36
N PHE A 144 -4.08 1.57 4.90
CA PHE A 144 -3.53 1.89 6.21
C PHE A 144 -4.18 1.10 7.35
N ARG A 145 -5.50 0.86 7.28
CA ARG A 145 -6.20 -0.01 8.23
C ARG A 145 -5.76 -1.47 8.15
N VAL A 146 -5.56 -2.00 6.94
CA VAL A 146 -5.26 -3.42 6.73
C VAL A 146 -3.80 -3.73 7.04
N VAL A 147 -2.86 -2.94 6.52
CA VAL A 147 -1.43 -3.22 6.61
C VAL A 147 -0.73 -2.51 7.77
N GLY A 148 -1.35 -1.49 8.35
CA GLY A 148 -0.75 -0.62 9.36
C GLY A 148 0.01 0.56 8.76
N ASP A 149 0.36 1.53 9.60
CA ASP A 149 0.89 2.82 9.16
C ASP A 149 2.26 2.72 8.46
N ASP A 150 3.19 1.93 9.01
CA ASP A 150 4.53 1.76 8.41
C ASP A 150 4.50 1.06 7.05
N ALA A 151 3.71 -0.01 6.95
CA ALA A 151 3.53 -0.74 5.70
C ALA A 151 2.77 0.10 4.68
N GLY A 152 1.75 0.85 5.10
CA GLY A 152 1.01 1.76 4.22
C GLY A 152 1.92 2.86 3.63
N ARG A 153 2.82 3.44 4.44
CA ARG A 153 3.84 4.39 3.95
C ARG A 153 4.77 3.76 2.93
N ALA A 154 5.22 2.53 3.18
CA ALA A 154 6.06 1.80 2.23
C ALA A 154 5.31 1.52 0.91
N ILE A 155 4.03 1.14 0.98
CA ILE A 155 3.17 0.93 -0.20
C ILE A 155 3.05 2.23 -1.00
N ALA A 156 2.72 3.33 -0.34
CA ALA A 156 2.59 4.64 -0.97
C ALA A 156 3.85 5.06 -1.74
N ARG A 157 5.04 4.77 -1.20
CA ARG A 157 6.33 5.17 -1.80
C ARG A 157 6.80 4.25 -2.93
N SER A 158 6.77 2.93 -2.72
CA SER A 158 7.49 1.99 -3.61
C SER A 158 6.60 1.13 -4.49
N VAL A 159 5.29 1.04 -4.21
CA VAL A 159 4.41 0.13 -4.95
C VAL A 159 3.78 0.89 -6.14
N PRO A 160 3.82 0.33 -7.37
CA PRO A 160 3.10 0.84 -8.54
C PRO A 160 1.58 0.80 -8.32
N ALA A 161 0.86 1.78 -8.85
CA ALA A 161 -0.59 1.94 -8.65
C ALA A 161 -1.39 0.66 -8.97
N ASP A 162 -1.06 -0.03 -10.08
CA ASP A 162 -1.78 -1.22 -10.56
C ASP A 162 -1.72 -2.41 -9.59
N ASP A 163 -0.66 -2.47 -8.77
CA ASP A 163 -0.42 -3.59 -7.86
C ASP A 163 -1.00 -3.36 -6.46
N ILE A 164 -1.32 -2.10 -6.10
CA ILE A 164 -1.83 -1.72 -4.77
C ILE A 164 -3.14 -2.45 -4.42
N PRO A 165 -4.18 -2.50 -5.28
CA PRO A 165 -5.41 -3.22 -4.96
C PRO A 165 -5.18 -4.71 -4.68
N ARG A 166 -4.30 -5.35 -5.45
CA ARG A 166 -3.97 -6.77 -5.28
C ARG A 166 -3.23 -7.01 -3.98
N LEU A 167 -2.23 -6.18 -3.68
CA LEU A 167 -1.45 -6.26 -2.46
C LEU A 167 -2.33 -6.10 -1.21
N ILE A 168 -3.25 -5.12 -1.22
CA ILE A 168 -4.22 -4.92 -0.13
C ILE A 168 -5.13 -6.15 0.00
N LYS A 169 -5.69 -6.65 -1.10
CA LYS A 169 -6.55 -7.85 -1.08
C LYS A 169 -5.84 -9.07 -0.49
N TYR A 170 -4.56 -9.25 -0.78
CA TYR A 170 -3.75 -10.34 -0.23
C TYR A 170 -3.45 -10.12 1.25
N ALA A 171 -3.16 -8.88 1.64
CA ALA A 171 -2.93 -8.52 3.03
C ALA A 171 -4.19 -8.69 3.90
N GLU A 172 -5.38 -8.49 3.36
CA GLU A 172 -6.64 -8.76 4.06
C GLU A 172 -6.87 -10.25 4.32
N LYS A 173 -6.35 -11.11 3.45
CA LYS A 173 -6.41 -12.56 3.60
C LYS A 173 -5.28 -13.11 4.45
N ALA A 174 -4.32 -12.28 4.85
CA ALA A 174 -3.23 -12.69 5.72
C ALA A 174 -3.73 -12.97 7.14
N ASP A 175 -3.39 -14.16 7.64
CA ASP A 175 -3.81 -14.66 8.96
C ASP A 175 -3.25 -13.80 10.12
N ARG A 176 -2.04 -13.28 9.97
CA ARG A 176 -1.30 -12.59 11.04
C ARG A 176 -0.61 -11.32 10.54
N PRO A 177 -0.34 -10.34 11.43
CA PRO A 177 0.44 -9.15 11.09
C PRO A 177 1.84 -9.46 10.55
N ALA A 178 2.48 -10.53 11.04
CA ALA A 178 3.77 -11.00 10.54
C ALA A 178 3.70 -11.41 9.06
N THR A 179 2.62 -12.09 8.66
CA THR A 179 2.39 -12.50 7.27
C THR A 179 2.21 -11.30 6.35
N LYS A 180 1.57 -10.22 6.81
CA LYS A 180 1.45 -8.96 6.05
C LYS A 180 2.81 -8.29 5.81
N LYS A 181 3.67 -8.26 6.84
CA LYS A 181 5.05 -7.75 6.71
C LYS A 181 5.84 -8.59 5.70
N LEU A 182 5.74 -9.91 5.82
CA LEU A 182 6.42 -10.85 4.93
C LEU A 182 5.92 -10.74 3.48
N LEU A 183 4.61 -10.52 3.27
CA LEU A 183 4.04 -10.25 1.96
C LEU A 183 4.67 -8.99 1.34
N LEU A 184 4.78 -7.92 2.10
CA LEU A 184 5.39 -6.67 1.62
C LEU A 184 6.89 -6.84 1.32
N GLU A 185 7.62 -7.57 2.15
CA GLU A 185 9.04 -7.88 1.90
C GLU A 185 9.23 -8.76 0.66
N ALA A 186 8.38 -9.78 0.48
CA ALA A 186 8.37 -10.61 -0.71
C ALA A 186 8.07 -9.76 -1.96
N TYR A 187 7.09 -8.85 -1.86
CA TYR A 187 6.75 -7.94 -2.95
C TYR A 187 7.90 -6.98 -3.27
N LYS A 188 8.60 -6.41 -2.27
CA LYS A 188 9.78 -5.57 -2.50
C LYS A 188 10.89 -6.29 -3.26
N LYS A 189 11.05 -7.60 -3.04
CA LYS A 189 12.07 -8.42 -3.69
C LYS A 189 11.68 -8.88 -5.09
N GLU A 190 10.41 -9.23 -5.29
CA GLU A 190 9.95 -9.94 -6.49
C GLU A 190 9.02 -9.11 -7.39
N GLY A 191 8.52 -7.99 -6.89
CA GLY A 191 7.55 -7.12 -7.54
C GLY A 191 6.29 -7.87 -7.96
N LYS A 192 5.79 -7.52 -9.16
CA LYS A 192 4.60 -8.11 -9.78
C LYS A 192 4.66 -9.64 -9.93
N SER A 193 5.85 -10.20 -10.11
CA SER A 193 6.03 -11.65 -10.30
C SER A 193 5.65 -12.47 -9.07
N LEU A 194 5.53 -11.85 -7.89
CA LEU A 194 5.01 -12.50 -6.70
C LEU A 194 3.57 -12.99 -6.90
N PHE A 195 2.73 -12.15 -7.53
CA PHE A 195 1.31 -12.43 -7.72
C PHE A 195 1.05 -13.49 -8.80
N GLU A 196 1.99 -13.71 -9.72
CA GLU A 196 1.89 -14.76 -10.73
C GLU A 196 2.11 -16.15 -10.11
N ARG A 197 2.88 -16.22 -9.02
CA ARG A 197 3.20 -17.48 -8.34
C ARG A 197 2.23 -17.87 -7.25
N ILE A 198 1.50 -16.89 -6.72
CA ILE A 198 0.50 -17.12 -5.69
C ILE A 198 -0.87 -17.02 -6.37
N PRO A 199 -1.50 -18.14 -6.74
CA PRO A 199 -2.78 -18.08 -7.43
C PRO A 199 -3.82 -17.39 -6.55
N PRO A 200 -4.55 -16.37 -7.08
CA PRO A 200 -5.54 -15.64 -6.31
C PRO A 200 -6.63 -16.53 -5.71
N SER A 201 -7.01 -17.60 -6.42
CA SER A 201 -8.00 -18.58 -5.96
C SER A 201 -7.59 -19.26 -4.66
N LEU A 202 -6.31 -19.63 -4.55
CA LEU A 202 -5.77 -20.28 -3.37
C LEU A 202 -5.78 -19.35 -2.16
N VAL A 203 -5.39 -18.09 -2.34
CA VAL A 203 -5.41 -17.07 -1.27
C VAL A 203 -6.83 -16.75 -0.82
N ILE A 204 -7.79 -16.73 -1.75
CA ILE A 204 -9.20 -16.50 -1.42
C ILE A 204 -9.76 -17.68 -0.63
N ALA A 205 -9.43 -18.91 -1.03
CA ALA A 205 -9.96 -20.13 -0.41
C ALA A 205 -9.34 -20.45 0.95
N THR A 206 -8.03 -20.27 1.10
CA THR A 206 -7.27 -20.75 2.27
C THR A 206 -6.69 -19.63 3.14
N GLY A 207 -6.83 -18.37 2.71
CA GLY A 207 -6.08 -17.26 3.28
C GLY A 207 -4.66 -17.19 2.73
N LEU A 208 -3.93 -16.15 3.12
CA LEU A 208 -2.49 -16.04 2.87
C LEU A 208 -1.76 -16.43 4.14
N SER A 209 -0.93 -17.47 4.07
CA SER A 209 -0.09 -17.92 5.19
C SER A 209 1.39 -17.61 4.94
N ALA A 210 2.17 -17.53 6.03
CA ALA A 210 3.61 -17.36 5.93
C ALA A 210 4.28 -18.51 5.16
N SER A 211 3.81 -19.75 5.31
CA SER A 211 4.37 -20.91 4.60
C SER A 211 4.17 -20.83 3.09
N MET A 212 3.06 -20.26 2.61
CA MET A 212 2.87 -20.01 1.17
C MET A 212 3.90 -19.02 0.64
N LEU A 213 4.09 -17.91 1.33
CA LEU A 213 5.07 -16.89 0.94
C LEU A 213 6.52 -17.40 1.05
N TYR A 214 6.84 -18.20 2.07
CA TYR A 214 8.14 -18.87 2.15
C TYR A 214 8.30 -19.92 1.06
N GLY A 215 7.25 -20.68 0.73
CA GLY A 215 7.27 -21.66 -0.34
C GLY A 215 7.57 -21.01 -1.69
N THR A 216 6.93 -19.88 -2.00
CA THR A 216 7.21 -19.13 -3.23
C THR A 216 8.61 -18.52 -3.24
N HIS A 217 9.11 -18.06 -2.09
CA HIS A 217 10.45 -17.48 -2.01
C HIS A 217 11.57 -18.55 -2.06
N SER A 218 11.42 -19.65 -1.33
CA SER A 218 12.42 -20.71 -1.19
C SER A 218 12.47 -21.64 -2.38
N ALA A 219 11.33 -21.90 -3.04
CA ALA A 219 11.34 -22.73 -4.26
C ALA A 219 12.11 -22.06 -5.40
N THR A 220 12.20 -20.73 -5.44
CA THR A 220 12.62 -20.04 -6.65
C THR A 220 14.11 -19.77 -6.77
N LYS A 221 14.87 -19.60 -5.68
CA LYS A 221 16.33 -19.40 -5.78
C LYS A 221 17.07 -20.65 -6.30
N PRO A 222 16.95 -21.84 -5.67
CA PRO A 222 17.64 -23.03 -6.14
C PRO A 222 17.06 -23.53 -7.47
N LEU A 223 15.73 -23.54 -7.66
CA LEU A 223 15.16 -24.08 -8.91
C LEU A 223 15.38 -23.17 -10.12
N ARG A 224 15.48 -21.83 -9.98
CA ARG A 224 15.89 -20.97 -11.10
C ARG A 224 17.38 -21.07 -11.39
N ALA A 225 18.23 -21.22 -10.37
CA ALA A 225 19.64 -21.47 -10.59
C ALA A 225 19.85 -22.81 -11.32
N VAL A 226 19.09 -23.84 -10.94
CA VAL A 226 19.07 -25.14 -11.62
C VAL A 226 18.49 -25.01 -13.02
N GLY A 227 17.35 -24.34 -13.20
CA GLY A 227 16.73 -24.12 -14.51
C GLY A 227 17.61 -23.34 -15.49
N ALA A 228 18.24 -22.25 -15.03
CA ALA A 228 19.18 -21.48 -15.84
C ALA A 228 20.49 -22.24 -16.12
N ALA A 229 20.95 -23.08 -15.17
CA ALA A 229 22.08 -23.98 -15.40
C ALA A 229 21.74 -25.08 -16.42
N ILE A 230 20.51 -25.59 -16.40
CA ILE A 230 19.97 -26.56 -17.36
C ILE A 230 19.83 -25.92 -18.75
N GLU A 231 19.29 -24.71 -18.84
CA GLU A 231 19.12 -23.98 -20.10
C GLU A 231 20.48 -23.64 -20.75
N LYS A 232 21.50 -23.36 -19.93
CA LYS A 232 22.85 -23.07 -20.39
C LYS A 232 23.69 -24.31 -20.69
N ASN A 233 23.39 -25.45 -20.07
CA ASN A 233 24.07 -26.73 -20.24
C ASN A 233 23.04 -27.87 -20.32
N ASN A 234 22.48 -28.07 -21.52
CA ASN A 234 21.45 -29.09 -21.77
C ASN A 234 21.93 -30.51 -21.37
N ASP A 235 23.24 -30.77 -21.50
CA ASP A 235 23.87 -32.04 -21.17
C ASP A 235 23.90 -32.33 -19.65
N ILE A 236 23.97 -31.29 -18.81
CA ILE A 236 23.93 -31.44 -17.35
C ILE A 236 22.51 -31.81 -16.89
N ALA A 237 21.48 -31.34 -17.60
CA ALA A 237 20.10 -31.67 -17.31
C ALA A 237 19.82 -33.16 -17.57
N GLU A 238 20.31 -33.70 -18.68
CA GLU A 238 20.15 -35.11 -19.03
C GLU A 238 20.87 -36.02 -18.02
N THR A 239 22.05 -35.60 -17.55
CA THR A 239 22.81 -36.31 -16.52
C THR A 239 22.13 -36.25 -15.14
N ALA A 240 21.60 -35.08 -14.75
CA ALA A 240 20.90 -34.91 -13.49
C ALA A 240 19.56 -35.67 -13.45
N VAL A 241 18.81 -35.71 -14.56
CA VAL A 241 17.56 -36.49 -14.67
C VAL A 241 17.84 -37.99 -14.62
N ARG A 242 18.93 -38.46 -15.26
CA ARG A 242 19.38 -39.86 -15.13
C ARG A 242 19.81 -40.22 -13.71
N GLN A 243 20.50 -39.31 -13.03
CA GLN A 243 20.97 -39.55 -11.66
C GLN A 243 19.81 -39.51 -10.65
N PHE A 244 18.83 -38.62 -10.84
CA PHE A 244 17.60 -38.57 -10.05
C PHE A 244 16.65 -39.73 -10.36
N SER A 245 16.62 -40.29 -11.57
CA SER A 245 15.78 -41.46 -11.85
C SER A 245 16.35 -42.73 -11.22
N ALA A 246 17.69 -42.87 -11.19
CA ALA A 246 18.38 -43.98 -10.55
C ALA A 246 18.21 -43.95 -9.01
N TRP A 247 18.36 -42.78 -8.37
CA TRP A 247 18.20 -42.67 -6.92
C TRP A 247 16.76 -42.45 -6.47
N GLY A 248 15.95 -41.79 -7.29
CA GLY A 248 14.56 -41.44 -7.00
C GLY A 248 13.65 -42.66 -6.96
N THR A 249 13.90 -43.66 -7.79
CA THR A 249 13.18 -44.96 -7.70
C THR A 249 13.52 -45.68 -6.40
N SER A 250 14.79 -45.73 -6.01
CA SER A 250 15.21 -46.32 -4.72
C SER A 250 14.63 -45.56 -3.53
N ALA A 251 14.67 -44.23 -3.54
CA ALA A 251 14.13 -43.39 -2.47
C ALA A 251 12.59 -43.49 -2.38
N ALA A 252 11.88 -43.53 -3.51
CA ALA A 252 10.43 -43.72 -3.54
C ALA A 252 10.04 -45.10 -2.99
N VAL A 253 10.73 -46.15 -3.40
CA VAL A 253 10.53 -47.50 -2.84
C VAL A 253 10.80 -47.51 -1.35
N PHE A 254 11.86 -46.85 -0.89
CA PHE A 254 12.19 -46.76 0.54
C PHE A 254 11.12 -46.03 1.34
N ILE A 255 10.57 -44.92 0.83
CA ILE A 255 9.45 -44.19 1.45
C ILE A 255 8.20 -45.06 1.51
N VAL A 256 7.88 -45.78 0.42
CA VAL A 256 6.73 -46.70 0.39
C VAL A 256 6.90 -47.83 1.42
N VAL A 257 8.10 -48.41 1.52
CA VAL A 257 8.43 -49.43 2.52
C VAL A 257 8.29 -48.88 3.95
N LEU A 258 8.77 -47.66 4.22
CA LEU A 258 8.61 -47.00 5.52
C LEU A 258 7.14 -46.72 5.86
N LEU A 259 6.33 -46.29 4.88
CA LEU A 259 4.90 -46.08 5.08
C LEU A 259 4.18 -47.41 5.35
N LEU A 260 4.46 -48.45 4.57
CA LEU A 260 3.89 -49.79 4.78
C LEU A 260 4.27 -50.37 6.16
N TRP A 261 5.50 -50.12 6.61
CA TRP A 261 5.95 -50.49 7.94
C TRP A 261 5.23 -49.69 9.03
N ARG A 262 5.17 -48.35 8.90
CA ARG A 262 4.54 -47.43 9.87
C ARG A 262 3.04 -47.69 10.07
N PHE A 263 2.34 -48.08 9.01
CA PHE A 263 0.91 -48.38 9.03
C PHE A 263 0.58 -49.85 9.32
N GLY A 264 1.58 -50.68 9.65
CA GLY A 264 1.32 -52.07 10.02
C GLY A 264 0.86 -52.96 8.87
N LEU A 265 0.99 -52.50 7.62
CA LEU A 265 0.54 -53.22 6.42
C LEU A 265 1.53 -54.28 5.94
N MET A 266 2.71 -54.34 6.55
CA MET A 266 3.68 -55.36 6.24
C MET A 266 3.14 -56.77 6.55
N PRO A 267 3.36 -57.76 5.66
CA PRO A 267 2.82 -59.12 5.80
C PRO A 267 3.13 -59.77 7.15
N TRP A 268 4.28 -59.44 7.76
CA TRP A 268 4.72 -59.97 9.04
C TRP A 268 4.02 -59.36 10.27
N HIS A 269 3.30 -58.24 10.13
CA HIS A 269 2.50 -57.67 11.22
C HIS A 269 1.13 -58.35 11.36
N ARG A 270 0.73 -59.20 10.41
CA ARG A 270 -0.44 -60.06 10.58
C ARG A 270 -0.11 -61.13 11.60
N LYS A 271 -0.50 -60.91 12.86
CA LYS A 271 -0.48 -61.96 13.90
C LYS A 271 -1.16 -63.20 13.32
N ALA A 272 -0.42 -64.31 13.28
CA ALA A 272 -0.95 -65.59 12.86
C ALA A 272 -2.26 -65.82 13.63
N LYS A 273 -3.37 -65.94 12.89
CA LYS A 273 -4.65 -66.28 13.50
C LYS A 273 -4.45 -67.62 14.18
N VAL A 274 -4.30 -67.59 15.50
CA VAL A 274 -4.33 -68.78 16.33
C VAL A 274 -5.67 -69.43 16.00
N LYS A 275 -5.59 -70.60 15.35
CA LYS A 275 -6.75 -71.46 15.15
C LYS A 275 -7.25 -71.79 16.56
N VAL A 276 -8.26 -71.06 17.03
CA VAL A 276 -8.98 -71.43 18.23
C VAL A 276 -9.60 -72.77 17.90
N ARG A 277 -9.03 -73.81 18.50
CA ARG A 277 -9.57 -75.15 18.45
C ARG A 277 -10.86 -75.08 19.26
N GLU A 278 -11.99 -75.13 18.57
CA GLU A 278 -13.30 -75.34 19.18
C GLU A 278 -13.32 -76.76 19.74
N ASP A 279 -12.70 -76.94 20.90
CA ASP A 279 -12.94 -78.11 21.75
C ASP A 279 -14.18 -77.76 22.58
N ALA A 280 -15.33 -78.24 22.10
CA ALA A 280 -16.58 -78.22 22.82
C ALA A 280 -16.48 -79.01 24.13
N PRO A 281 -17.08 -78.52 25.22
CA PRO A 281 -17.63 -79.40 26.24
C PRO A 281 -19.16 -79.41 26.15
N ALA A 282 -19.65 -80.64 26.16
CA ALA A 282 -21.04 -81.01 26.26
C ALA A 282 -21.68 -80.55 27.59
N ALA A 283 -22.99 -80.38 27.52
CA ALA A 283 -24.00 -80.75 28.51
C ALA A 283 -23.78 -80.34 29.99
N GLY A 284 -24.66 -79.47 30.46
CA GLY A 284 -24.89 -79.24 31.89
C GLY A 284 -26.24 -78.60 32.14
N ALA A 285 -27.24 -79.44 32.37
CA ALA A 285 -28.59 -79.08 32.81
C ALA A 285 -28.56 -78.45 34.22
N GLY A 286 -29.52 -77.57 34.53
CA GLY A 286 -29.67 -77.07 35.90
C GLY A 286 -30.63 -75.88 36.09
N SER A 287 -31.92 -76.21 36.21
CA SER A 287 -32.93 -75.63 37.12
C SER A 287 -32.94 -74.13 37.50
N ALA A 288 -34.09 -73.52 37.21
CA ALA A 288 -34.88 -72.42 37.83
C ALA A 288 -34.73 -72.16 39.36
N PRO A 289 -35.51 -71.24 40.01
CA PRO A 289 -36.01 -69.87 39.73
C PRO A 289 -35.76 -68.88 40.93
N ALA A 290 -36.44 -67.72 40.91
CA ALA A 290 -36.69 -66.72 42.00
C ALA A 290 -35.71 -65.52 42.03
N ARG A 291 -36.13 -64.24 42.09
CA ARG A 291 -37.38 -63.53 42.45
C ARG A 291 -37.56 -62.32 41.54
#